data_AF-A0A3A1P065-F1
#
_entry.id   AF-A0A3A1P065-F1
#
_cell.length_a   1.000
_cell.length_b   1.000
_cell.length_c   1.000
_cell.angle_alpha   90.00
_cell.angle_beta   90.00
_cell.angle_gamma   90.00
#
_symmetry.space_group_name_H-M   'P 1'
#
loop_
_entity.id
_entity.type
_entity.pdbx_description
1 polymer ?
#
loop_
_entity_poly.entity_id
_entity_poly.type
_entity_poly.pdbx_seq_one_letter_code
_entity_poly.pdbx_strand_id
1 'polypeptide(L)'
;MRISHLQALADIVLGDPEALALAYHETITGAEPVFESDAARGRFAVALKAVGIATDAARFQAAYAKLQQSADRKDEPVEPACRDCGSTNLTRDAFVAWDSDTQQWVLSATYKSTTCHACDAESDDLCRWKPIKDRLDELSSPASQ
;
A
#
# COMPACT_ATOMS: atom_id res chain seq x y z
N MET A 1 35.63 -3.87 15.44
CA MET A 1 34.47 -3.76 14.54
C MET A 1 34.06 -5.18 14.14
N ARG A 2 32.83 -5.61 14.40
CA ARG A 2 32.41 -6.99 14.10
C ARG A 2 32.34 -7.18 12.59
N ILE A 3 32.68 -8.38 12.09
CA ILE A 3 32.66 -8.73 10.66
C ILE A 3 31.30 -8.43 10.03
N SER A 4 30.21 -8.61 10.77
CA SER A 4 28.85 -8.26 10.33
C SER A 4 28.64 -6.76 10.05
N HIS A 5 29.36 -5.86 10.74
CA HIS A 5 29.24 -4.41 10.51
C HIS A 5 30.07 -3.96 9.29
N LEU A 6 31.12 -4.70 8.93
CA LEU A 6 31.91 -4.44 7.72
C LEU A 6 31.11 -4.78 6.45
N GLN A 7 30.36 -5.90 6.47
CA GLN A 7 29.52 -6.27 5.34
C GLN A 7 28.42 -5.24 5.10
N ALA A 8 27.70 -4.83 6.16
CA ALA A 8 26.64 -3.81 6.03
C ALA A 8 27.16 -2.47 5.47
N LEU A 9 28.38 -2.07 5.84
CA LEU A 9 29.00 -0.88 5.27
C LEU A 9 29.41 -1.07 3.82
N ALA A 10 29.92 -2.25 3.45
CA ALA A 10 30.24 -2.58 2.06
C ALA A 10 28.98 -2.56 1.19
N ASP A 11 27.88 -3.13 1.66
CA ASP A 11 26.60 -3.14 0.94
C ASP A 11 26.06 -1.72 0.69
N ILE A 12 26.29 -0.80 1.63
CA ILE A 12 25.91 0.61 1.46
C ILE A 12 26.87 1.30 0.49
N VAL A 13 28.18 1.25 0.73
CA VAL A 13 29.20 2.01 -0.03
C VAL A 13 29.32 1.52 -1.47
N LEU A 14 29.15 0.22 -1.70
CA LEU A 14 29.24 -0.40 -3.03
C LEU A 14 27.84 -0.68 -3.62
N GLY A 15 26.78 -0.21 -2.97
CA GLY A 15 25.41 -0.47 -3.38
C GLY A 15 25.04 0.18 -4.71
N ASP A 16 24.22 -0.51 -5.49
CA ASP A 16 23.58 0.07 -6.68
C ASP A 16 22.61 1.20 -6.25
N PRO A 17 22.57 2.36 -6.96
CA PRO A 17 21.73 3.49 -6.60
C PRO A 17 20.23 3.16 -6.51
N GLU A 18 19.72 2.16 -7.24
CA GLU A 18 18.32 1.74 -7.18
C GLU A 18 18.04 0.93 -5.91
N ALA A 19 18.96 0.03 -5.55
CA ALA A 19 18.90 -0.72 -4.29
C ALA A 19 18.99 0.22 -3.07
N LEU A 20 19.86 1.24 -3.13
CA LEU A 20 19.96 2.26 -2.09
C LEU A 20 18.70 3.12 -1.98
N ALA A 21 18.03 3.42 -3.10
CA ALA A 21 16.74 4.13 -3.11
C ALA A 21 15.62 3.31 -2.46
N LEU A 22 15.58 2.00 -2.71
CA LEU A 22 14.63 1.08 -2.06
C LEU A 22 14.88 1.00 -0.56
N ALA A 23 16.11 0.73 -0.13
CA ALA A 23 16.47 0.65 1.28
C ALA A 23 16.18 1.97 2.01
N TYR A 24 16.40 3.11 1.35
CA TYR A 24 16.05 4.43 1.90
C TYR A 24 14.54 4.56 2.09
N HIS A 25 13.74 4.20 1.07
CA HIS A 25 12.28 4.24 1.12
C HIS A 25 11.71 3.34 2.23
N GLU A 26 12.20 2.10 2.36
CA GLU A 26 11.79 1.17 3.41
C GLU A 26 12.14 1.72 4.81
N THR A 27 13.33 2.29 4.95
CA THR A 27 13.80 2.89 6.21
C THR A 27 12.91 4.06 6.64
N ILE A 28 12.50 4.95 5.73
CA ILE A 28 11.69 6.13 6.08
C ILE A 28 10.20 5.81 6.24
N THR A 29 9.70 4.75 5.60
CA THR A 29 8.31 4.30 5.71
C THR A 29 8.07 3.35 6.88
N GLY A 30 9.15 2.86 7.51
CA GLY A 30 9.08 1.99 8.68
C GLY A 30 8.76 0.53 8.34
N ALA A 31 8.96 0.11 7.09
CA ALA A 31 8.72 -1.27 6.66
C ALA A 31 9.79 -2.23 7.20
N GLU A 32 11.08 -1.88 7.05
CA GLU A 32 12.29 -2.55 7.54
C GLU A 32 13.48 -1.56 7.33
N PRO A 33 14.65 -1.71 7.99
CA PRO A 33 14.91 -2.56 9.14
C PRO A 33 14.43 -1.95 10.46
N VAL A 34 14.35 -2.78 11.51
CA VAL A 34 14.06 -2.31 12.88
C VAL A 34 15.29 -1.62 13.49
N PHE A 35 15.12 -0.40 13.97
CA PHE A 35 16.18 0.39 14.61
C PHE A 35 15.96 0.52 16.12
N GLU A 36 17.05 0.61 16.88
CA GLU A 36 17.01 0.86 18.33
C GLU A 36 16.38 2.21 18.71
N SER A 37 16.37 3.18 17.78
CA SER A 37 15.74 4.50 17.97
C SER A 37 15.43 5.18 16.64
N ASP A 38 14.50 6.14 16.65
CA ASP A 38 14.20 7.00 15.50
C ASP A 38 15.43 7.83 15.07
N ALA A 39 16.29 8.22 16.02
CA ALA A 39 17.54 8.90 15.72
C ALA A 39 18.52 7.99 14.96
N ALA A 40 18.60 6.71 15.32
CA ALA A 40 19.41 5.72 14.60
C ALA A 40 18.86 5.48 13.18
N ARG A 41 17.54 5.34 13.04
CA ARG A 41 16.84 5.26 11.75
C ARG A 41 17.15 6.47 10.87
N GLY A 42 17.04 7.68 11.42
CA GLY A 42 17.32 8.92 10.70
C GLY A 42 18.75 9.01 10.18
N ARG A 43 19.74 8.64 11.00
CA ARG A 43 21.15 8.60 10.58
C ARG A 43 21.40 7.59 9.47
N PHE A 44 20.77 6.41 9.55
CA PHE A 44 20.88 5.39 8.53
C PHE A 44 20.26 5.83 7.20
N ALA A 45 19.06 6.42 7.25
CA ALA A 45 18.39 6.99 6.08
C ALA A 45 19.26 8.07 5.41
N VAL A 46 19.90 8.94 6.19
CA VAL A 46 20.84 9.94 5.66
C VAL A 46 22.03 9.28 4.97
N ALA A 47 22.62 8.23 5.55
CA ALA A 47 23.74 7.51 4.93
C ALA A 47 23.37 6.88 3.59
N LEU A 48 22.24 6.16 3.53
CA LEU A 48 21.72 5.55 2.29
C LEU A 48 21.51 6.59 1.20
N LYS A 49 20.83 7.69 1.54
CA LYS A 49 20.57 8.79 0.59
C LYS A 49 21.86 9.45 0.12
N ALA A 50 22.77 9.76 1.04
CA ALA A 50 24.03 10.42 0.71
C ALA A 50 24.88 9.57 -0.23
N VAL A 51 25.02 8.28 0.06
CA VAL A 51 25.79 7.35 -0.79
C VAL A 51 25.09 7.14 -2.13
N GLY A 52 23.78 6.92 -2.16
CA GLY A 52 23.03 6.77 -3.41
C GLY A 52 23.17 7.97 -4.35
N ILE A 53 23.09 9.19 -3.79
CA ILE A 53 23.32 10.43 -4.54
C ILE A 53 24.77 10.55 -5.03
N ALA A 54 25.75 10.17 -4.20
CA ALA A 54 27.16 10.23 -4.55
C ALA A 54 27.54 9.22 -5.65
N THR A 55 26.92 8.04 -5.65
CA THR A 55 27.13 7.00 -6.67
C THR A 55 26.53 7.40 -8.01
N ASP A 56 25.24 7.76 -8.04
CA ASP A 56 24.55 8.27 -9.23
C ASP A 56 23.24 8.97 -8.81
N ALA A 57 23.30 10.30 -8.73
CA ALA A 57 22.16 11.11 -8.32
C ALA A 57 20.94 10.95 -9.24
N ALA A 58 21.14 10.80 -10.55
CA ALA A 58 20.04 10.73 -11.50
C ALA A 58 19.29 9.40 -11.38
N ARG A 59 20.03 8.28 -11.32
CA ARG A 59 19.43 6.95 -11.13
C ARG A 59 18.77 6.81 -9.77
N PHE A 60 19.41 7.29 -8.70
CA PHE A 60 18.82 7.28 -7.35
C PHE A 60 17.49 8.06 -7.32
N GLN A 61 17.48 9.29 -7.83
CA GLN A 61 16.29 10.13 -7.85
C GLN A 61 15.16 9.50 -8.69
N ALA A 62 15.49 8.97 -9.86
CA ALA A 62 14.51 8.31 -10.72
C ALA A 62 13.91 7.05 -10.07
N ALA A 63 14.72 6.24 -9.39
CA ALA A 63 14.24 5.08 -8.65
C ALA A 63 13.36 5.48 -7.46
N TYR A 64 13.81 6.45 -6.67
CA TYR A 64 13.06 6.94 -5.51
C TYR A 64 11.71 7.56 -5.93
N ALA A 65 11.68 8.35 -7.00
CA ALA A 65 10.44 8.92 -7.54
C ALA A 65 9.43 7.84 -7.97
N LYS A 66 9.88 6.72 -8.56
CA LYS A 66 9.01 5.59 -8.90
C LYS A 66 8.41 4.92 -7.66
N LEU A 67 9.17 4.82 -6.57
CA LEU A 67 8.70 4.28 -5.30
C LEU A 67 7.64 5.21 -4.68
N GLN A 68 7.90 6.52 -4.66
CA GLN A 68 6.92 7.51 -4.21
C GLN A 68 5.62 7.46 -5.03
N GLN A 69 5.70 7.43 -6.36
CA GLN A 69 4.52 7.28 -7.22
C GLN A 69 3.75 5.98 -6.98
N SER A 70 4.44 4.91 -6.61
CA SER A 70 3.79 3.64 -6.27
C SER A 70 3.05 3.71 -4.94
N ALA A 71 3.60 4.44 -3.97
CA ALA A 71 2.92 4.75 -2.71
C ALA A 71 1.71 5.68 -2.97
N ASP A 72 1.87 6.73 -3.77
CA ASP A 72 0.76 7.65 -4.11
C ASP A 72 -0.39 6.92 -4.83
N ARG A 73 -0.08 5.96 -5.72
CA ARG A 73 -1.11 5.10 -6.34
C ARG A 73 -1.82 4.18 -5.35
N LYS A 74 -1.19 3.81 -4.24
CA LYS A 74 -1.83 3.02 -3.18
C LYS A 74 -2.94 3.83 -2.50
N ASP A 75 -2.84 5.15 -2.52
CA ASP A 75 -3.81 6.07 -1.94
C ASP A 75 -4.89 6.52 -2.94
N GLU A 76 -4.77 6.15 -4.24
CA GLU A 76 -5.84 6.40 -5.21
C GLU A 76 -7.08 5.60 -4.80
N PRO A 77 -8.23 6.26 -4.52
CA PRO A 77 -9.43 5.55 -4.10
C PRO A 77 -9.87 4.57 -5.19
N VAL A 78 -10.08 3.31 -4.81
CA VAL A 78 -10.58 2.25 -5.70
C VAL A 78 -11.92 1.73 -5.21
N GLU A 79 -12.74 1.22 -6.14
CA GLU A 79 -13.97 0.51 -5.84
C GLU A 79 -14.01 -0.87 -6.53
N PRO A 80 -14.72 -1.86 -5.95
CA PRO A 80 -14.87 -3.17 -6.56
C PRO A 80 -15.89 -3.13 -7.70
N ALA A 81 -15.58 -3.79 -8.82
CA ALA A 81 -16.47 -3.94 -9.96
C ALA A 81 -16.53 -5.40 -10.43
N CYS A 82 -17.70 -5.83 -10.89
CA CYS A 82 -17.91 -7.17 -11.42
C CYS A 82 -17.01 -7.38 -12.64
N ARG A 83 -16.22 -8.46 -12.63
CA ARG A 83 -15.40 -8.87 -13.78
C ARG A 83 -16.24 -9.07 -15.04
N ASP A 84 -17.45 -9.59 -14.89
CA ASP A 84 -18.26 -10.07 -16.01
C ASP A 84 -19.13 -8.97 -16.62
N CYS A 85 -19.70 -8.06 -15.81
CA CYS A 85 -20.60 -7.00 -16.29
C CYS A 85 -20.15 -5.56 -15.98
N GLY A 86 -19.11 -5.38 -15.17
CA GLY A 86 -18.58 -4.05 -14.78
C GLY A 86 -19.38 -3.31 -13.71
N SER A 87 -20.52 -3.83 -13.26
CA SER A 87 -21.33 -3.24 -12.18
C SER A 87 -20.57 -3.18 -10.85
N THR A 88 -20.76 -2.11 -10.09
CA THR A 88 -20.22 -1.95 -8.72
C THR A 88 -21.19 -2.46 -7.65
N ASN A 89 -22.37 -2.93 -8.05
CA ASN A 89 -23.36 -3.52 -7.16
C ASN A 89 -22.99 -4.97 -6.81
N LEU A 90 -22.03 -5.11 -5.89
CA LEU A 90 -21.47 -6.36 -5.41
C LEU A 90 -21.72 -6.53 -3.91
N THR A 91 -22.02 -7.76 -3.49
CA THR A 91 -22.00 -8.17 -2.08
C THR A 91 -21.01 -9.29 -1.86
N ARG A 92 -20.55 -9.46 -0.62
CA ARG A 92 -19.56 -10.46 -0.23
C ARG A 92 -20.01 -11.13 1.04
N ASP A 93 -19.88 -12.44 1.08
CA ASP A 93 -20.31 -13.21 2.23
C ASP A 93 -19.45 -12.92 3.46
N ALA A 94 -20.10 -12.95 4.62
CA ALA A 94 -19.49 -12.65 5.89
C ALA A 94 -19.88 -13.66 6.96
N PHE A 95 -18.92 -13.99 7.83
CA PHE A 95 -19.18 -14.65 9.09
C PHE A 95 -19.42 -13.61 10.18
N VAL A 96 -20.61 -13.63 10.77
CA VAL A 96 -20.96 -12.82 11.92
C VAL A 96 -21.14 -13.72 13.14
N ALA A 97 -20.64 -13.28 14.29
CA ALA A 97 -20.79 -13.97 15.56
C ALA A 97 -21.65 -13.14 16.51
N TRP A 98 -22.42 -13.81 17.35
CA TRP A 98 -23.19 -13.13 18.40
C TRP A 98 -22.26 -12.77 19.57
N ASP A 99 -22.19 -11.49 19.90
CA ASP A 99 -21.52 -10.99 21.09
C ASP A 99 -22.53 -10.87 22.24
N SER A 100 -22.33 -11.65 23.31
CA SER A 100 -23.20 -11.67 24.48
C SER A 100 -23.07 -10.43 25.37
N ASP A 101 -21.93 -9.75 25.35
CA ASP A 101 -21.69 -8.60 26.23
C ASP A 101 -22.32 -7.35 25.62
N THR A 102 -22.19 -7.20 24.30
CA THR A 102 -22.77 -6.07 23.56
C THR A 102 -24.17 -6.36 23.00
N GLN A 103 -24.64 -7.60 23.08
CA GLN A 103 -25.93 -8.09 22.58
C GLN A 103 -26.16 -7.77 21.10
N GLN A 104 -25.12 -7.94 20.29
CA GLN A 104 -25.11 -7.57 18.87
C GLN A 104 -24.41 -8.63 18.01
N TRP A 105 -24.77 -8.66 16.72
CA TRP A 105 -24.02 -9.40 15.72
C TRP A 105 -22.76 -8.62 15.33
N VAL A 106 -21.60 -9.24 15.47
CA VAL A 106 -20.31 -8.63 15.15
C VAL A 106 -19.68 -9.34 13.96
N LEU A 107 -19.22 -8.56 12.98
CA LEU A 107 -18.47 -9.06 11.84
C LEU A 107 -17.17 -9.70 12.32
N SER A 108 -17.06 -11.01 12.17
CA SER A 108 -15.90 -11.79 12.60
C SER A 108 -14.94 -12.05 11.44
N ALA A 109 -15.45 -12.31 10.23
CA ALA A 109 -14.64 -12.48 9.03
C ALA A 109 -15.44 -12.20 7.76
N THR A 110 -14.76 -11.93 6.66
CA THR A 110 -15.35 -11.94 5.31
C THR A 110 -14.80 -13.12 4.51
N TYR A 111 -15.66 -13.80 3.76
CA TYR A 111 -15.28 -14.90 2.87
C TYR A 111 -15.07 -14.39 1.45
N LYS A 112 -14.50 -15.22 0.57
CA LYS A 112 -14.18 -14.81 -0.80
C LYS A 112 -15.38 -14.76 -1.74
N SER A 113 -16.45 -15.50 -1.46
CA SER A 113 -17.62 -15.54 -2.34
C SER A 113 -18.22 -14.15 -2.47
N THR A 114 -18.31 -13.70 -3.72
CA THR A 114 -18.80 -12.38 -4.11
C THR A 114 -19.91 -12.57 -5.11
N THR A 115 -21.03 -11.88 -4.89
CA THR A 115 -22.24 -11.96 -5.72
C THR A 115 -22.49 -10.61 -6.39
N CYS A 116 -22.75 -10.62 -7.70
CA CYS A 116 -23.14 -9.43 -8.45
C CYS A 116 -24.66 -9.36 -8.61
N HIS A 117 -25.28 -8.30 -8.10
CA HIS A 117 -26.74 -8.12 -8.18
C HIS A 117 -27.23 -7.57 -9.53
N ALA A 118 -26.32 -7.33 -10.49
CA ALA A 118 -26.69 -6.86 -11.83
C ALA A 118 -26.74 -8.00 -12.87
N CYS A 119 -25.90 -9.02 -12.71
CA CYS A 119 -25.85 -10.16 -13.64
C CYS A 119 -25.98 -11.53 -12.95
N ASP A 120 -26.24 -11.55 -11.64
CA ASP A 120 -26.39 -12.74 -10.79
C ASP A 120 -25.18 -13.69 -10.82
N ALA A 121 -24.02 -13.22 -11.27
CA ALA A 121 -22.78 -13.99 -11.21
C ALA A 121 -22.30 -14.11 -9.76
N GLU A 122 -21.79 -15.27 -9.40
CA GLU A 122 -21.19 -15.58 -8.10
C GLU A 122 -19.83 -16.25 -8.29
N SER A 123 -18.79 -15.76 -7.62
CA SER A 123 -17.45 -16.36 -7.65
C SER A 123 -16.55 -15.76 -6.57
N ASP A 124 -15.57 -16.55 -6.11
CA ASP A 124 -14.50 -16.07 -5.23
C ASP A 124 -13.61 -14.99 -5.88
N ASP A 125 -13.53 -14.98 -7.22
CA ASP A 125 -12.69 -14.09 -8.03
C ASP A 125 -13.53 -13.18 -8.95
N LEU A 126 -14.75 -12.82 -8.51
CA LEU A 126 -15.66 -11.96 -9.29
C LEU A 126 -15.24 -10.48 -9.30
N CYS A 127 -14.47 -10.05 -8.30
CA CYS A 127 -14.12 -8.65 -8.09
C CYS A 127 -12.88 -8.22 -8.88
N ARG A 128 -12.99 -7.11 -9.62
CA ARG A 128 -11.86 -6.33 -10.14
C ARG A 128 -11.89 -4.93 -9.54
N TRP A 129 -10.76 -4.47 -9.02
CA TRP A 129 -10.63 -3.11 -8.51
C TRP A 129 -10.43 -2.14 -9.66
N LYS A 130 -11.22 -1.06 -9.68
CA LYS A 130 -11.05 0.05 -10.60
C LYS A 130 -10.87 1.36 -9.82
N PRO A 131 -10.12 2.34 -10.34
CA PRO A 131 -10.06 3.67 -9.75
C PRO A 131 -11.45 4.31 -9.71
N ILE A 132 -11.77 4.99 -8.60
CA ILE A 132 -12.95 5.84 -8.48
C ILE A 132 -12.62 7.14 -9.21
N LYS A 133 -13.10 7.28 -10.44
CA LYS A 133 -13.12 8.58 -11.12
C LYS A 133 -14.36 9.31 -10.61
N ASP A 134 -14.15 10.46 -9.96
CA ASP A 134 -15.17 11.44 -9.57
C ASP A 134 -16.02 11.15 -8.31
N ARG A 135 -15.40 11.30 -7.12
CA ARG A 135 -16.16 11.56 -5.86
C ARG A 135 -16.37 13.06 -5.60
N LEU A 136 -16.09 13.93 -6.56
CA LEU A 136 -16.21 15.40 -6.40
C LEU A 136 -17.56 15.97 -6.90
N ASP A 137 -18.36 15.22 -7.65
CA ASP A 137 -19.59 15.76 -8.26
C ASP A 137 -20.86 15.55 -7.41
N GLU A 138 -20.92 14.56 -6.51
CA GLU A 138 -22.14 14.27 -5.75
C GLU A 138 -22.37 15.19 -4.53
N LEU A 139 -21.35 15.92 -4.07
CA LEU A 139 -21.50 16.94 -3.01
C LEU A 139 -22.01 18.29 -3.54
N SER A 140 -22.15 18.45 -4.86
CA SER A 140 -22.57 19.70 -5.50
C SER A 140 -24.03 19.71 -5.98
N SER A 141 -24.79 18.63 -5.77
CA SER A 141 -26.20 18.59 -6.20
C SER A 141 -27.12 19.04 -5.05
N PRO A 142 -27.78 20.21 -5.14
CA PRO A 142 -28.75 20.62 -4.14
C PRO A 142 -29.97 19.70 -4.19
N ALA A 143 -30.47 19.31 -3.02
CA ALA A 143 -31.72 18.61 -2.85
C ALA A 143 -32.83 19.32 -3.65
N SER A 144 -33.34 18.64 -4.67
CA SER A 144 -34.53 19.10 -5.38
C SER A 144 -35.76 18.90 -4.50
N GLN A 145 -36.60 19.93 -4.52
CA GLN A 145 -37.82 20.13 -3.73
C GLN A 145 -38.90 19.08 -4.00
#